data_AF-A0A080MB50-F1
#
_entry.id   AF-A0A080MB50-F1
#
_cell.length_a   1.000
_cell.length_b   1.000
_cell.length_c   1.000
_cell.angle_alpha   90.00
_cell.angle_beta   90.00
_cell.angle_gamma   90.00
#
_symmetry.space_group_name_H-M   'P 1'
#
loop_
_entity.id
_entity.type
_entity.pdbx_description
1 polymer ?
#
loop_
_entity_poly.entity_id
_entity_poly.type
_entity_poly.pdbx_seq_one_letter_code
_entity_poly.pdbx_strand_id
1 'polypeptide(L)'
;MTQKEIIRRTSDCRVKLAPSVLERLDRVADRFGMPSATYAAFAIADHLDRYEANQRLARMAVMDVARNSGMNMTDEHLERVFGPLLERVVKELALSPGALDREPADEAGK
;
A
#
# COMPACT_ATOMS: atom_id res chain seq x y z
N MET A 1 28.79 -1.53 22.03
CA MET A 1 28.09 -2.74 21.58
C MET A 1 26.60 -2.41 21.56
N THR A 2 26.04 -2.11 20.39
CA THR A 2 24.64 -1.70 20.26
C THR A 2 23.76 -2.95 20.38
N GLN A 3 23.00 -3.04 21.46
CA GLN A 3 22.12 -4.16 21.74
C GLN A 3 21.05 -4.23 20.64
N LYS A 4 21.07 -5.30 19.84
CA LYS A 4 20.05 -5.53 18.82
C LYS A 4 18.75 -5.84 19.55
N GLU A 5 17.82 -4.89 19.54
CA GLU A 5 16.52 -5.05 20.18
C GLU A 5 15.83 -6.26 19.54
N ILE A 6 15.72 -7.35 20.30
CA ILE A 6 14.97 -8.53 19.86
C ILE A 6 13.51 -8.12 19.95
N ILE A 7 12.94 -7.67 18.82
CA ILE A 7 11.51 -7.44 18.68
C ILE A 7 10.81 -8.77 18.94
N ARG A 8 10.37 -8.98 20.18
CA ARG A 8 9.50 -10.11 20.51
C ARG A 8 8.15 -9.79 19.89
N ARG A 9 7.59 -10.73 19.12
CA ARG A 9 6.20 -10.65 18.65
C ARG A 9 5.30 -10.80 19.87
N THR A 10 4.99 -9.70 20.55
CA THR A 10 4.32 -9.68 21.86
C THR A 10 2.80 -9.64 21.77
N SER A 11 2.21 -9.71 20.57
CA SER A 11 0.80 -9.42 20.35
C SER A 11 0.16 -10.48 19.47
N ASP A 12 -0.92 -11.09 19.97
CA ASP A 12 -1.78 -11.98 19.22
C ASP A 12 -2.88 -11.19 18.52
N CYS A 13 -3.05 -11.40 17.22
CA CYS A 13 -4.20 -10.89 16.47
C CYS A 13 -5.22 -12.01 16.27
N ARG A 14 -6.45 -11.83 16.77
CA ARG A 14 -7.57 -12.76 16.55
C ARG A 14 -8.58 -12.12 15.61
N VAL A 15 -8.87 -12.79 14.51
CA VAL A 15 -9.81 -12.33 13.49
C VAL A 15 -10.95 -13.31 13.38
N LYS A 16 -12.20 -12.82 13.39
CA LYS A 16 -13.38 -13.63 13.09
C LYS A 16 -13.66 -13.53 11.60
N LEU A 17 -13.77 -14.69 10.96
CA LEU A 17 -14.07 -14.80 9.54
C LEU A 17 -15.44 -15.46 9.36
N ALA A 18 -16.15 -15.06 8.32
CA ALA A 18 -17.30 -15.83 7.86
C ALA A 18 -16.84 -17.23 7.41
N PRO A 19 -17.66 -18.28 7.58
CA PRO A 19 -17.26 -19.65 7.25
C PRO A 19 -16.76 -19.79 5.80
N SER A 20 -17.44 -19.15 4.86
CA SER A 20 -17.07 -19.15 3.43
C SER A 20 -15.70 -18.51 3.15
N VAL A 21 -15.28 -17.55 3.96
CA VAL A 21 -13.98 -16.87 3.83
C VAL A 21 -12.88 -17.73 4.45
N LEU A 22 -13.15 -18.38 5.57
CA LEU A 22 -12.20 -19.30 6.20
C LEU A 22 -11.87 -20.48 5.27
N GLU A 23 -12.87 -21.13 4.69
CA GLU A 23 -12.66 -22.22 3.72
C GLU A 23 -11.87 -21.78 2.48
N ARG A 24 -12.05 -20.53 2.06
CA ARG A 24 -11.30 -19.96 0.95
C ARG A 24 -9.85 -19.69 1.34
N LEU A 25 -9.61 -19.18 2.56
CA LEU A 25 -8.27 -18.95 3.10
C LEU A 25 -7.50 -20.27 3.19
N ASP A 26 -8.11 -21.32 3.74
CA ASP A 26 -7.50 -22.64 3.87
C ASP A 26 -7.10 -23.21 2.50
N ARG A 27 -8.02 -23.19 1.53
CA ARG A 27 -7.74 -23.65 0.16
C ARG A 27 -6.63 -22.88 -0.55
N VAL A 28 -6.41 -21.61 -0.19
CA VAL A 28 -5.32 -20.82 -0.77
C VAL A 28 -4.01 -21.16 -0.05
N ALA A 29 -4.03 -21.21 1.28
CA ALA A 29 -2.87 -21.54 2.09
C ALA A 29 -2.29 -22.93 1.74
N ASP A 30 -3.17 -23.91 1.49
CA ASP A 30 -2.80 -25.26 1.06
C ASP A 30 -1.99 -25.27 -0.26
N ARG A 31 -2.33 -24.38 -1.21
CA ARG A 31 -1.58 -24.28 -2.49
C ARG A 31 -0.14 -23.85 -2.29
N PHE A 32 0.12 -23.08 -1.24
CA PHE A 32 1.46 -22.63 -0.87
C PHE A 32 2.12 -23.53 0.18
N GLY A 33 1.48 -24.65 0.54
CA GLY A 33 2.02 -25.63 1.50
C GLY A 33 2.22 -25.06 2.90
N MET A 34 1.40 -24.09 3.33
CA MET A 34 1.56 -23.41 4.61
C MET A 34 0.26 -23.36 5.42
N PRO A 35 0.32 -23.28 6.76
CA PRO A 35 -0.88 -23.10 7.57
C PRO A 35 -1.58 -21.76 7.27
N SER A 36 -2.91 -21.75 7.35
CA SER A 36 -3.74 -20.57 7.07
C SER A 36 -3.39 -19.34 7.90
N ALA A 37 -3.00 -19.55 9.17
CA ALA A 37 -2.52 -18.47 10.04
C ALA A 37 -1.21 -17.85 9.52
N THR A 38 -0.28 -18.68 9.03
CA THR A 38 0.98 -18.23 8.44
C THR A 38 0.72 -17.47 7.14
N TYR A 39 -0.13 -18.00 6.28
CA TYR A 39 -0.52 -17.33 5.03
C TYR A 39 -1.19 -15.97 5.31
N ALA A 40 -2.11 -15.91 6.27
CA ALA A 40 -2.76 -14.67 6.66
C ALA A 40 -1.75 -13.62 7.19
N ALA A 41 -0.77 -14.05 7.98
CA ALA A 41 0.30 -13.16 8.45
C ALA A 41 1.13 -12.59 7.30
N PHE A 42 1.47 -13.41 6.29
CA PHE A 42 2.16 -12.92 5.08
C PHE A 42 1.30 -11.95 4.27
N ALA A 43 0.01 -12.24 4.10
CA ALA A 43 -0.90 -11.36 3.38
C ALA A 43 -1.04 -10.00 4.07
N ILE A 44 -1.07 -9.97 5.42
CA ILE A 44 -1.07 -8.72 6.20
C ILE A 44 0.24 -7.97 5.97
N ALA A 45 1.39 -8.65 6.03
CA ALA A 45 2.69 -8.01 5.80
C ALA A 45 2.80 -7.40 4.38
N ASP A 46 2.40 -8.15 3.35
CA ASP A 46 2.38 -7.69 1.96
C ASP A 46 1.44 -6.49 1.77
N HIS A 47 0.26 -6.51 2.40
CA HIS A 47 -0.65 -5.37 2.35
C HIS A 47 -0.04 -4.10 2.98
N LEU A 48 0.60 -4.23 4.14
CA LEU A 48 1.24 -3.10 4.82
C LEU A 48 2.39 -2.53 3.99
N ASP A 49 3.23 -3.38 3.41
CA ASP A 49 4.35 -2.96 2.58
C ASP A 49 3.88 -2.18 1.34
N ARG A 50 2.87 -2.71 0.64
CA ARG A 50 2.25 -2.00 -0.51
C ARG A 50 1.59 -0.70 -0.10
N TYR A 51 0.90 -0.67 1.04
CA TYR A 51 0.26 0.54 1.54
C TYR A 51 1.29 1.63 1.84
N GLU A 52 2.38 1.29 2.50
CA GLU A 52 3.47 2.23 2.78
C GLU A 52 4.18 2.70 1.50
N ALA A 53 4.46 1.80 0.56
CA ALA A 53 5.05 2.14 -0.72
C ALA A 53 4.15 3.11 -1.50
N ASN A 54 2.84 2.83 -1.55
CA ASN A 54 1.87 3.70 -2.23
C ASN A 54 1.77 5.08 -1.57
N GLN A 55 1.84 5.16 -0.23
CA GLN A 55 1.87 6.46 0.45
C GLN A 55 3.14 7.26 0.09
N ARG A 56 4.30 6.62 0.00
CA ARG A 56 5.55 7.29 -0.39
C ARG A 56 5.47 7.80 -1.83
N LEU A 57 4.97 6.99 -2.76
CA LEU A 57 4.77 7.39 -4.15
C LEU A 57 3.78 8.54 -4.28
N ALA A 58 2.66 8.50 -3.55
CA ALA A 58 1.69 9.59 -3.55
C ALA A 58 2.30 10.90 -3.03
N ARG A 59 3.13 10.85 -1.97
CA ARG A 59 3.89 12.01 -1.48
C ARG A 59 4.83 12.56 -2.54
N MET A 60 5.61 11.69 -3.20
CA MET A 60 6.51 12.12 -4.27
C MET A 60 5.77 12.78 -5.43
N ALA A 61 4.66 12.18 -5.90
CA ALA A 61 3.85 12.74 -6.97
C ALA A 61 3.29 14.12 -6.61
N VAL A 62 2.82 14.31 -5.37
CA VAL A 62 2.33 15.62 -4.91
C VAL A 62 3.46 16.65 -4.85
N MET A 63 4.64 16.28 -4.35
CA MET A 63 5.81 17.17 -4.32
C MET A 63 6.27 17.56 -5.73
N ASP A 64 6.28 16.61 -6.67
CA ASP A 64 6.67 16.87 -8.07
C ASP A 64 5.67 17.79 -8.77
N VAL A 65 4.36 17.59 -8.56
CA VAL A 65 3.31 18.50 -9.07
C VAL A 65 3.46 19.89 -8.46
N ALA A 66 3.71 19.99 -7.15
CA ALA A 66 3.91 21.27 -6.47
C ALA A 66 5.12 22.04 -7.06
N ARG A 67 6.26 21.36 -7.23
CA ARG A 67 7.47 21.93 -7.84
C ARG A 67 7.26 22.37 -9.28
N ASN A 68 6.60 21.55 -10.10
CA ASN A 68 6.34 21.87 -11.51
C ASN A 68 5.26 22.94 -11.70
N SER A 69 4.35 23.12 -10.74
CA SER A 69 3.32 24.17 -10.78
C SER A 69 3.84 25.58 -10.45
N GLY A 70 5.12 25.72 -10.09
CA GLY A 70 5.72 27.01 -9.70
C GLY A 70 5.23 27.54 -8.35
N MET A 71 4.50 26.72 -7.57
CA MET A 71 4.10 27.06 -6.21
C MET A 71 5.30 26.92 -5.28
N ASN A 72 5.99 28.03 -5.00
CA ASN A 72 6.94 28.14 -3.88
C ASN A 72 6.17 28.14 -2.55
N MET A 73 5.49 27.04 -2.22
CA MET A 73 4.87 26.84 -0.91
C MET A 73 5.82 26.03 -0.04
N THR A 74 5.97 26.45 1.22
CA THR A 74 6.79 25.73 2.21
C THR A 74 6.18 24.35 2.48
N ASP A 75 7.00 23.34 2.80
CA ASP A 75 6.56 21.95 3.03
C ASP A 75 5.38 21.85 4.01
N GLU A 76 5.36 22.68 5.06
CA GLU A 76 4.26 22.76 6.03
C GLU A 76 2.91 23.21 5.42
N HIS A 77 2.94 24.15 4.48
CA HIS A 77 1.73 24.63 3.81
C HIS A 77 1.23 23.59 2.79
N LEU A 78 2.14 22.84 2.19
CA LEU A 78 1.80 21.76 1.29
C LEU A 78 1.13 20.60 2.04
N GLU A 79 1.68 20.14 3.17
CA GLU A 79 1.05 19.07 3.96
C GLU A 79 -0.35 19.46 4.45
N ARG A 80 -0.59 20.72 4.80
CA ARG A 80 -1.89 21.19 5.28
C ARG A 80 -2.97 21.24 4.20
N VAL A 81 -2.61 21.61 2.97
CA VAL A 81 -3.53 21.69 1.83
C VAL A 81 -3.69 20.34 1.14
N PHE A 82 -2.60 19.59 1.02
CA PHE A 82 -2.56 18.34 0.28
C PHE A 82 -2.76 17.10 1.14
N GLY A 83 -2.64 17.14 2.48
CA GLY A 83 -2.95 15.99 3.34
C GLY A 83 -4.32 15.36 3.07
N PRO A 84 -5.41 16.14 3.00
CA PRO A 84 -6.75 15.63 2.64
C PRO A 84 -6.84 15.14 1.18
N LEU A 85 -6.04 15.72 0.27
CA LEU A 85 -5.97 15.30 -1.13
C LEU A 85 -5.17 14.00 -1.28
N LEU A 86 -4.12 13.82 -0.48
CA LEU A 86 -3.22 12.68 -0.48
C LEU A 86 -3.94 11.44 0.05
N GLU A 87 -4.78 11.56 1.07
CA GLU A 87 -5.67 10.48 1.48
C GLU A 87 -6.62 10.05 0.36
N ARG A 88 -7.15 11.00 -0.42
CA ARG A 88 -8.03 10.68 -1.56
C ARG A 88 -7.26 10.01 -2.70
N VAL A 89 -6.09 10.53 -3.07
CA VAL A 89 -5.23 9.95 -4.10
C VAL A 89 -4.74 8.57 -3.68
N VAL A 90 -4.31 8.38 -2.44
CA VAL A 90 -3.92 7.07 -1.90
C VAL A 90 -5.11 6.11 -1.93
N LYS A 91 -6.31 6.56 -1.56
CA LYS A 91 -7.52 5.74 -1.59
C LYS A 91 -7.90 5.36 -3.03
N GLU A 92 -7.78 6.28 -3.97
CA GLU A 92 -8.06 6.05 -5.39
C GLU A 92 -7.00 5.13 -6.04
N LEU A 93 -5.73 5.29 -5.69
CA LEU A 93 -4.63 4.43 -6.14
C LEU A 93 -4.71 3.03 -5.52
N ALA A 94 -5.11 2.91 -4.25
CA ALA A 94 -5.35 1.64 -3.59
C ALA A 94 -6.58 0.89 -4.16
N LEU A 95 -7.55 1.62 -4.72
CA LEU A 95 -8.72 1.07 -5.41
C LEU A 95 -8.44 0.73 -6.88
N SER A 96 -7.34 1.25 -7.47
CA SER A 96 -6.94 1.00 -8.85
C SER A 96 -5.50 0.47 -8.94
N PRO A 97 -5.27 -0.82 -8.64
CA PRO A 97 -3.94 -1.45 -8.67
C PRO A 97 -3.39 -1.70 -10.09
N GLY A 98 -3.71 -0.85 -11.08
CA GLY A 98 -3.30 -1.03 -12.48
C GLY A 98 -3.33 0.24 -13.33
N ALA A 99 -3.44 1.43 -12.73
CA ALA A 99 -3.49 2.69 -13.50
C ALA A 99 -2.12 3.12 -14.07
N LEU A 100 -1.03 2.52 -13.60
CA LEU A 100 0.34 2.81 -14.08
C LEU A 100 0.86 1.79 -15.10
N ASP A 101 0.11 0.71 -15.40
CA ASP A 101 0.46 -0.29 -16.42
C ASP A 101 -0.13 0.04 -17.82
N ARG A 102 -0.68 1.24 -18.02
CA ARG A 102 -1.00 1.69 -19.38
C ARG A 102 0.31 2.07 -20.08
N GLU A 103 0.86 1.13 -20.85
CA GLU A 103 1.80 1.45 -21.92
C GLU A 103 1.23 2.61 -22.76
N PRO A 104 2.07 3.57 -23.19
CA PRO A 104 1.63 4.60 -24.12
C PRO A 104 1.14 3.88 -25.38
N ALA A 105 -0.14 4.06 -25.70
CA ALA A 105 -0.72 3.55 -26.93
C ALA A 105 0.13 4.02 -28.10
N ASP A 106 0.67 3.06 -28.85
CA ASP A 106 1.27 3.25 -30.17
C ASP A 106 0.46 4.31 -30.95
N GLU A 107 1.09 5.45 -31.23
CA GLU A 107 0.64 6.33 -32.30
C GLU A 107 0.92 5.63 -33.63
N ALA A 108 0.03 4.71 -33.99
CA ALA A 108 -0.12 4.23 -35.35
C ALA A 108 -1.20 5.06 -36.07
N GLY A 109 -0.74 5.98 -36.92
CA GLY A 109 -1.47 6.39 -38.11
C GLY A 109 -1.90 7.85 -38.18
N LYS A 110 -1.07 8.68 -38.81
CA LYS A 110 -1.35 9.13 -40.19
C LYS A 110 -0.11 9.70 -40.87
#